data_AF-A0AAV2QRG9-F1
#
_entry.id   AF-A0AAV2QRG9-F1
#
_cell.length_a   1.000
_cell.length_b   1.000
_cell.length_c   1.000
_cell.angle_alpha   90.00
_cell.angle_beta   90.00
_cell.angle_gamma   90.00
#
_symmetry.space_group_name_H-M   'P 1'
#
loop_
_entity.id
_entity.type
_entity.pdbx_description
1 polymer ?
#
loop_
_entity_poly.entity_id
_entity_poly.type
_entity_poly.pdbx_seq_one_letter_code
_entity_poly.pdbx_strand_id
1 'polypeptide(L)'
;METHFMTRYPRVVTDMLLLFKIFRWQVWLVIFGTLIFISTCLWAIENWKVENSSFDPYKAFATIFKAFLFQGFEDTPGSTPGRLLVGVFLTSMVVKGYLYSGSLTAFLSAPRFEKVPKSAEEMLELGYTMWIQEVFGPYIIVKNSQSIYVQKLLETAEVSLDESQVLTSEIIQRALTENL
;
A
#
# COMPACT_ATOMS: atom_id res chain seq x y z
N MET A 1 29.39 -13.42 -13.38
CA MET A 1 28.81 -12.82 -14.60
C MET A 1 27.51 -12.17 -14.19
N GLU A 2 27.38 -10.87 -14.39
CA GLU A 2 26.10 -10.17 -14.20
C GLU A 2 25.22 -10.48 -15.40
N THR A 3 24.14 -11.24 -15.19
CA THR A 3 23.15 -11.52 -16.22
C THR A 3 22.16 -10.37 -16.28
N HIS A 4 22.20 -9.60 -17.36
CA HIS A 4 21.22 -8.55 -17.61
C HIS A 4 19.99 -9.13 -18.31
N PHE A 5 18.82 -8.95 -17.69
CA PHE A 5 17.54 -9.36 -18.26
C PHE A 5 16.85 -8.16 -18.89
N MET A 6 16.33 -8.33 -20.10
CA MET A 6 15.39 -7.37 -20.69
C MET A 6 13.98 -7.76 -20.30
N THR A 7 13.29 -6.91 -19.55
CA THR A 7 11.87 -7.09 -19.19
C THR A 7 11.01 -6.09 -19.95
N ARG A 8 9.71 -6.39 -20.08
CA ARG A 8 8.71 -5.44 -20.56
C ARG A 8 8.73 -4.17 -19.69
N TYR A 9 8.35 -3.03 -20.28
CA TYR A 9 8.14 -1.80 -19.54
C TYR A 9 7.11 -2.02 -18.41
N PRO A 10 7.45 -1.67 -17.15
CA PRO A 10 6.60 -2.00 -16.02
C PRO A 10 5.27 -1.23 -16.10
N ARG A 11 4.17 -1.91 -15.81
CA ARG A 11 2.85 -1.29 -15.81
C ARG A 11 2.66 -0.48 -14.52
N VAL A 12 1.77 0.51 -14.59
CA VAL A 12 1.36 1.28 -13.40
C VAL A 12 0.34 0.45 -12.63
N VAL A 13 0.64 0.16 -11.37
CA VAL A 13 -0.28 -0.59 -10.49
C VAL A 13 -1.29 0.34 -9.84
N THR A 14 -2.58 0.05 -10.05
CA THR A 14 -3.70 0.75 -9.40
C THR A 14 -4.32 -0.14 -8.32
N ASP A 15 -3.96 0.11 -7.06
CA ASP A 15 -4.58 -0.57 -5.91
C ASP A 15 -5.86 0.17 -5.49
N MET A 16 -7.00 -0.53 -5.32
CA MET A 16 -8.24 0.11 -4.83
C MET A 16 -8.14 0.61 -3.37
N LEU A 17 -7.28 -0.01 -2.55
CA LEU A 17 -7.07 0.35 -1.13
C LEU A 17 -5.83 1.23 -0.92
N LEU A 18 -5.41 1.93 -1.97
CA LEU A 18 -4.22 2.77 -1.98
C LEU A 18 -4.25 3.87 -0.90
N LEU A 19 -5.43 4.38 -0.56
CA LEU A 19 -5.63 5.37 0.51
C LEU A 19 -5.23 4.81 1.90
N PHE A 20 -5.53 3.54 2.18
CA PHE A 20 -5.18 2.92 3.47
C PHE A 20 -3.71 2.52 3.56
N LYS A 21 -3.04 2.35 2.42
CA LYS A 21 -1.62 1.95 2.32
C LYS A 21 -0.64 3.08 2.67
N ILE A 22 -1.10 4.32 2.72
CA ILE A 22 -0.27 5.51 3.00
C ILE A 22 0.27 5.47 4.42
N PHE A 23 -0.59 5.09 5.37
CA PHE A 23 -0.18 4.89 6.75
C PHE A 23 0.05 3.41 7.02
N ARG A 24 1.12 3.12 7.75
CA ARG A 24 1.37 1.77 8.27
C ARG A 24 0.20 1.35 9.16
N TRP A 25 -0.12 0.07 9.15
CA TRP A 25 -1.20 -0.49 9.98
C TRP A 25 -1.11 -0.10 11.47
N GLN A 26 0.12 -0.03 12.00
CA GLN A 26 0.39 0.43 13.37
C GLN A 26 -0.18 1.84 13.66
N VAL A 27 -0.12 2.76 12.69
CA VAL A 27 -0.62 4.13 12.86
C VAL A 27 -2.15 4.14 12.93
N TRP A 28 -2.81 3.32 12.12
CA TRP A 28 -4.27 3.16 12.20
C TRP A 28 -4.71 2.66 13.57
N LEU A 29 -4.02 1.65 14.11
CA LEU A 29 -4.30 1.16 15.47
C LEU A 29 -4.10 2.24 16.53
N VAL A 30 -3.05 3.07 16.41
CA VAL A 30 -2.85 4.20 17.32
C VAL A 30 -3.96 5.24 17.18
N ILE A 31 -4.41 5.56 15.97
CA ILE A 31 -5.53 6.51 15.77
C ILE A 31 -6.80 5.99 16.45
N PHE A 32 -7.20 4.75 16.17
CA PHE A 32 -8.38 4.15 16.80
C PHE A 32 -8.22 4.01 18.33
N GLY A 33 -7.04 3.61 18.80
CA GLY A 33 -6.73 3.52 20.22
C GLY A 33 -6.83 4.88 20.92
N THR A 34 -6.30 5.95 20.30
CA THR A 34 -6.43 7.31 20.85
C THR A 34 -7.88 7.79 20.87
N LEU A 35 -8.70 7.41 19.88
CA LEU A 35 -10.10 7.79 19.82
C LEU A 35 -10.90 7.16 20.97
N ILE A 36 -10.70 5.87 21.23
CA ILE A 36 -11.32 5.15 22.36
C ILE A 36 -10.81 5.73 23.69
N PHE A 37 -9.50 5.93 23.83
CA PHE A 37 -8.90 6.44 25.06
C PHE A 37 -9.45 7.82 25.44
N ILE A 38 -9.47 8.76 24.49
CA ILE A 38 -9.97 10.12 24.71
C ILE A 38 -11.47 10.12 25.01
N SER A 39 -12.24 9.27 24.32
CA SER A 39 -13.67 9.08 24.63
C SER A 39 -13.89 8.61 26.06
N THR A 40 -13.13 7.63 26.53
CA THR A 40 -13.23 7.12 27.91
C THR A 40 -12.80 8.17 28.92
N CYS A 41 -11.73 8.92 28.64
CA CYS A 41 -11.32 10.04 29.49
C CYS A 41 -12.39 11.12 29.59
N LEU A 42 -13.02 11.48 28.47
CA LEU A 42 -14.10 12.48 28.46
C LEU A 42 -15.30 12.01 29.29
N TRP A 43 -15.71 10.75 29.11
CA TRP A 43 -16.78 10.14 29.90
C TRP A 43 -16.45 10.13 31.40
N ALA A 44 -15.23 9.77 31.77
CA ALA A 44 -14.79 9.75 33.17
C ALA A 44 -14.77 11.15 33.80
N ILE A 45 -14.32 12.18 33.06
CA ILE A 45 -14.26 13.57 33.56
C ILE A 45 -15.66 14.12 33.82
N GLU A 46 -16.62 13.87 32.92
CA GLU A 46 -17.98 14.39 33.07
C GLU A 46 -18.71 13.68 34.23
N ASN A 47 -18.59 12.35 34.35
CA ASN A 47 -19.24 11.59 35.43
C ASN A 47 -18.62 11.81 36.81
N TRP A 48 -17.32 12.11 36.88
CA TRP A 48 -16.69 12.39 38.17
C TRP A 48 -17.10 13.75 38.73
N LYS A 49 -17.43 14.72 37.87
CA LYS A 49 -17.69 16.10 38.29
C LYS A 49 -19.16 16.39 38.59
N VAL A 50 -20.08 15.59 38.07
CA VAL A 50 -21.52 15.82 38.23
C VAL A 50 -22.15 14.57 38.83
N GLU A 51 -22.48 14.63 40.12
CA GLU A 51 -23.12 13.56 40.91
C GLU A 51 -24.49 13.09 40.35
N ASN A 52 -25.00 13.74 39.30
CA ASN A 52 -26.26 13.45 38.61
C ASN A 52 -26.18 13.54 37.06
N SER A 53 -24.99 13.58 36.42
CA SER A 53 -24.96 13.61 34.95
C SER A 53 -25.15 12.21 34.36
N SER A 54 -26.25 12.00 33.65
CA SER A 54 -26.42 10.88 32.73
C SER A 54 -25.64 11.11 31.42
N PHE A 55 -24.34 11.38 31.49
CA PHE A 55 -23.52 11.50 30.29
C PHE A 55 -23.17 10.10 29.79
N ASP A 56 -23.93 9.63 28.80
CA ASP A 56 -23.77 8.29 28.24
C ASP A 56 -22.39 8.11 27.59
N PRO A 57 -21.73 6.96 27.79
CA PRO A 57 -20.44 6.66 27.14
C PRO A 57 -20.55 6.66 25.61
N TYR A 58 -21.74 6.32 25.08
CA TYR A 58 -22.02 6.39 23.65
C TYR A 58 -22.00 7.84 23.14
N LYS A 59 -22.57 8.79 23.89
CA LYS A 59 -22.55 10.22 23.53
C LYS A 59 -21.12 10.77 23.59
N ALA A 60 -20.34 10.39 24.59
CA ALA A 60 -18.92 10.73 24.68
C ALA A 60 -18.15 10.28 23.42
N PHE A 61 -18.36 9.02 23.02
CA PHE A 61 -17.74 8.48 21.82
C PHE A 61 -18.23 9.18 20.55
N ALA A 62 -19.53 9.39 20.40
CA ALA A 62 -20.09 10.07 19.24
C ALA A 62 -19.55 11.51 19.12
N THR A 63 -19.41 12.24 20.22
CA THR A 63 -18.83 13.60 20.22
C THR A 63 -17.38 13.59 19.77
N ILE A 64 -16.55 12.69 20.32
CA ILE A 64 -15.13 12.57 19.92
C ILE A 64 -15.00 12.07 18.47
N PHE A 65 -15.87 11.17 18.04
CA PHE A 65 -15.89 10.66 16.67
C PHE A 65 -16.32 11.74 15.66
N LYS A 66 -17.34 12.55 15.98
CA LYS A 66 -17.71 13.73 15.18
C LYS A 66 -16.55 14.74 15.11
N ALA A 67 -15.91 15.02 16.25
CA ALA A 67 -14.73 15.88 16.31
C ALA A 67 -13.57 15.33 15.45
N PHE A 68 -13.36 14.01 15.43
CA PHE A 68 -12.37 13.36 14.56
C PHE A 68 -12.68 13.55 13.06
N LEU A 69 -13.95 13.52 12.69
CA LEU A 69 -14.41 13.79 11.32
C LEU A 69 -14.47 15.28 10.98
N PHE A 70 -13.97 16.16 11.85
CA PHE A 70 -14.11 17.61 11.74
C PHE A 70 -15.57 18.07 11.60
N GLN A 71 -16.51 17.29 12.11
CA GLN A 71 -17.91 17.64 12.18
C GLN A 71 -18.19 18.42 13.48
N GLY A 72 -18.97 19.48 13.37
CA GLY A 72 -19.46 20.20 14.55
C GLY A 72 -20.30 19.29 15.45
N PHE A 73 -20.28 19.57 16.75
CA PHE A 73 -21.07 18.88 17.74
C PHE A 73 -21.79 19.90 18.62
N GLU A 74 -23.06 19.66 18.91
CA GLU A 74 -23.90 20.56 19.71
C GLU A 74 -23.63 20.37 21.21
N ASP A 75 -23.32 19.14 21.62
CA ASP A 75 -23.05 18.77 23.01
C ASP A 75 -21.59 19.01 23.38
N THR A 76 -21.21 20.27 23.59
CA THR A 76 -19.90 20.60 24.16
C THR A 76 -19.84 20.25 25.66
N PRO A 77 -18.73 19.66 26.15
CA PRO A 77 -18.58 19.38 27.57
C PRO A 77 -18.72 20.67 28.39
N GLY A 78 -19.54 20.59 29.44
CA GLY A 78 -19.77 21.72 30.36
C GLY A 78 -18.54 22.01 31.21
N SER A 79 -17.68 21.00 31.43
CA SER A 79 -16.51 21.12 32.29
C SER A 79 -15.31 21.79 31.59
N THR A 80 -14.64 22.72 32.28
CA THR A 80 -13.36 23.30 31.85
C THR A 80 -12.29 22.25 31.45
N PRO A 81 -12.03 21.19 32.24
CA PRO A 81 -11.07 20.15 31.85
C PRO A 81 -11.53 19.36 30.62
N GLY A 82 -12.82 19.06 30.46
CA GLY A 82 -13.35 18.40 29.26
C GLY A 82 -13.14 19.24 28.00
N ARG A 83 -13.36 20.56 28.09
CA ARG A 83 -13.10 21.49 26.97
C ARG A 83 -11.62 21.55 26.59
N LEU A 84 -10.71 21.57 27.56
CA LEU A 84 -9.27 21.52 27.30
C LEU A 84 -8.86 20.22 26.61
N LEU A 85 -9.38 19.08 27.08
CA LEU A 85 -9.12 17.78 26.50
C LEU A 85 -9.58 17.70 25.04
N VAL A 86 -10.78 18.19 24.75
CA VAL A 86 -11.31 18.28 23.37
C VAL A 86 -10.46 19.23 22.51
N GLY A 87 -10.02 20.37 23.05
CA GLY A 87 -9.16 21.32 22.33
C GLY A 87 -7.79 20.74 21.95
N VAL A 88 -7.14 20.03 22.89
CA VAL A 88 -5.88 19.32 22.63
C VAL A 88 -6.08 18.20 21.60
N PHE A 89 -7.18 17.46 21.71
CA PHE A 89 -7.53 16.40 20.76
C PHE A 89 -7.72 16.97 19.34
N LEU A 90 -8.50 18.03 19.19
CA LEU A 90 -8.73 18.71 17.91
C LEU A 90 -7.42 19.20 17.30
N THR A 91 -6.56 19.85 18.10
CA THR A 91 -5.23 20.32 17.63
C THR A 91 -4.38 19.16 17.13
N SER A 92 -4.35 18.05 17.87
CA SER A 92 -3.66 16.82 17.43
C SER A 92 -4.24 16.27 16.12
N MET A 93 -5.56 16.29 15.95
CA MET A 93 -6.20 15.80 14.73
C MET A 93 -5.93 16.68 13.51
N VAL A 94 -5.88 18.01 13.68
CA VAL A 94 -5.46 18.94 12.62
C VAL A 94 -4.07 18.58 12.11
N VAL A 95 -3.11 18.40 13.01
CA VAL A 95 -1.73 18.01 12.64
C VAL A 95 -1.71 16.68 11.89
N LYS A 96 -2.41 15.66 12.38
CA LYS A 96 -2.50 14.35 11.72
C LYS A 96 -3.17 14.44 10.35
N GLY A 97 -4.21 15.27 10.20
CA GLY A 97 -4.91 15.51 8.95
C GLY A 97 -3.97 16.10 7.88
N TYR A 98 -3.19 17.12 8.25
CA TYR A 98 -2.19 17.69 7.34
C TYR A 98 -1.08 16.70 6.98
N LEU A 99 -0.59 15.90 7.94
CA LEU A 99 0.41 14.87 7.67
C LEU A 99 -0.13 13.80 6.71
N TYR A 100 -1.38 13.37 6.90
CA TYR A 100 -2.03 12.42 6.01
C TYR A 100 -2.22 13.01 4.61
N SER A 101 -2.73 14.24 4.51
CA SER A 101 -2.92 14.92 3.23
C SER A 101 -1.60 15.12 2.48
N GLY A 102 -0.55 15.59 3.15
CA GLY A 102 0.76 15.76 2.54
C GLY A 102 1.37 14.44 2.09
N SER A 103 1.24 13.39 2.91
CA SER A 103 1.70 12.04 2.55
C SER A 103 0.92 11.49 1.36
N LEU A 104 -0.40 11.69 1.32
CA LEU A 104 -1.27 11.29 0.21
C LEU A 104 -0.89 12.01 -1.08
N THR A 105 -0.66 13.33 -1.04
CA THR A 105 -0.26 14.10 -2.21
C THR A 105 1.09 13.65 -2.73
N ALA A 106 2.10 13.50 -1.86
CA ALA A 106 3.39 12.96 -2.25
C ALA A 106 3.23 11.55 -2.84
N PHE A 107 2.38 10.74 -2.23
CA PHE A 107 2.12 9.38 -2.64
C PHE A 107 1.43 9.28 -4.01
N LEU A 108 0.50 10.18 -4.33
CA LEU A 108 -0.17 10.25 -5.63
C LEU A 108 0.67 10.93 -6.72
N SER A 109 1.64 11.76 -6.36
CA SER A 109 2.48 12.49 -7.32
C SER A 109 3.47 11.60 -8.07
N ALA A 110 3.82 10.44 -7.51
CA ALA A 110 4.75 9.49 -8.11
C ALA A 110 4.02 8.23 -8.62
N PRO A 111 4.08 7.91 -9.92
CA PRO A 111 3.49 6.68 -10.43
C PRO A 111 4.21 5.47 -9.83
N ARG A 112 3.44 4.52 -9.28
CA ARG A 112 4.00 3.23 -8.83
C ARG A 112 4.05 2.27 -10.00
N PHE A 113 5.26 1.82 -10.30
CA PHE A 113 5.52 0.77 -11.26
C PHE A 113 5.58 -0.59 -10.56
N GLU A 114 5.20 -1.64 -11.28
CA GLU A 114 5.42 -3.02 -10.85
C GLU A 114 6.90 -3.26 -10.51
N LYS A 115 7.15 -4.14 -9.54
CA LYS A 115 8.51 -4.51 -9.15
C LYS A 115 9.16 -5.27 -10.31
N VAL A 116 10.19 -4.67 -10.90
CA VAL A 116 11.01 -5.34 -11.92
C VAL A 116 11.95 -6.33 -11.20
N PRO A 117 11.96 -7.62 -11.60
CA PRO A 117 12.85 -8.61 -11.00
C PRO A 117 14.30 -8.25 -11.28
N LYS A 118 15.16 -8.33 -10.25
CA LYS A 118 16.59 -8.05 -10.36
C LYS A 118 17.43 -9.31 -10.46
N SER A 119 16.86 -10.46 -10.13
CA SER A 119 17.53 -11.76 -10.17
C SER A 119 16.63 -12.85 -10.75
N ALA A 120 17.25 -13.94 -11.20
CA ALA A 120 16.56 -15.14 -11.65
C ALA A 120 15.64 -15.74 -10.57
N GLU A 121 16.04 -15.64 -9.30
CA GLU A 121 15.21 -16.08 -8.18
C GLU A 121 13.96 -15.21 -8.04
N GLU A 122 14.10 -13.88 -8.09
CA GLU A 122 12.96 -12.97 -8.05
C GLU A 122 12.03 -13.13 -9.26
N MET A 123 12.57 -13.52 -10.43
CA MET A 123 11.74 -13.83 -11.61
C MET A 123 10.82 -15.04 -11.35
N LEU A 124 11.33 -16.10 -10.72
CA LEU A 124 10.54 -17.27 -10.37
C LEU A 124 9.48 -16.95 -9.31
N GLU A 125 9.86 -16.19 -8.27
CA GLU A 125 8.94 -15.81 -7.20
C GLU A 125 7.80 -14.92 -7.70
N LEU A 126 8.09 -14.02 -8.64
CA LEU A 126 7.11 -13.13 -9.24
C LEU A 126 6.33 -13.79 -10.40
N GLY A 127 6.62 -15.05 -10.72
CA GLY A 127 5.92 -15.81 -11.77
C GLY A 127 6.19 -15.34 -13.20
N TYR A 128 7.34 -14.72 -13.45
CA TYR A 128 7.72 -14.28 -14.80
C TYR A 128 8.12 -15.49 -15.66
N THR A 129 7.59 -15.56 -16.88
CA THR A 129 8.08 -16.48 -17.92
C THR A 129 9.22 -15.83 -18.70
N MET A 130 10.22 -16.63 -19.06
CA MET A 130 11.37 -16.19 -19.83
C MET A 130 11.22 -16.66 -21.28
N TRP A 131 11.62 -15.80 -22.22
CA TRP A 131 11.76 -16.15 -23.62
C TRP A 131 13.24 -16.18 -23.96
N ILE A 132 13.71 -17.32 -24.47
CA ILE A 132 15.11 -17.50 -24.87
C ILE A 132 15.17 -18.22 -26.22
N GLN A 133 16.02 -17.73 -27.11
CA GLN A 133 16.23 -18.35 -28.42
C GLN A 133 17.32 -19.43 -28.31
N GLU A 134 17.03 -20.66 -28.75
CA GLU A 134 17.97 -21.79 -28.63
C GLU A 134 19.25 -21.61 -29.44
N VAL A 135 19.16 -20.87 -30.54
CA VAL A 135 20.23 -20.69 -31.52
C VAL A 135 21.37 -19.81 -30.98
N PHE A 136 21.11 -19.02 -29.93
CA PHE A 136 22.06 -18.02 -29.43
C PHE A 136 22.84 -18.49 -28.21
N GLY A 137 24.09 -17.99 -28.11
CA GLY A 137 25.02 -18.27 -27.00
C GLY A 137 24.45 -18.16 -25.57
N PRO A 138 23.54 -17.22 -25.25
CA PRO A 138 22.90 -17.16 -23.93
C PRO A 138 22.14 -18.44 -23.54
N TYR A 139 21.50 -19.14 -24.49
CA TYR A 139 20.81 -20.40 -24.19
C TYR A 139 21.78 -21.47 -23.72
N ILE A 140 22.93 -21.59 -24.37
CA ILE A 140 23.97 -22.56 -24.00
C ILE A 140 24.54 -22.24 -22.61
N ILE A 141 24.70 -20.96 -22.29
CA ILE A 141 25.19 -20.49 -20.98
C ILE A 141 24.17 -20.79 -19.87
N VAL A 142 22.88 -20.55 -20.13
CA VAL A 142 21.78 -20.81 -19.19
C VAL A 142 21.59 -22.32 -18.98
N LYS A 143 21.65 -23.11 -20.06
CA LYS A 143 21.56 -24.58 -20.02
C LYS A 143 22.71 -25.23 -19.25
N ASN A 144 23.92 -24.71 -19.40
CA ASN A 144 25.10 -25.19 -18.67
C ASN A 144 25.29 -24.52 -17.30
N SER A 145 24.35 -23.67 -16.87
CA SER A 145 24.40 -23.02 -15.57
C SER A 145 24.20 -24.04 -14.44
N GLN A 146 25.01 -23.95 -13.39
CA GLN A 146 24.86 -24.78 -12.18
C GLN A 146 23.79 -24.24 -11.21
N SER A 147 23.17 -23.08 -11.51
CA SER A 147 22.14 -22.51 -10.64
C SER A 147 20.81 -23.22 -10.86
N ILE A 148 20.29 -23.83 -9.79
CA ILE A 148 18.99 -24.51 -9.76
C ILE A 148 17.85 -23.57 -10.20
N TYR A 149 17.92 -22.29 -9.83
CA TYR A 149 16.92 -21.29 -10.20
C TYR A 149 16.93 -20.99 -11.71
N VAL A 150 18.11 -20.96 -12.31
CA VAL A 150 18.25 -20.71 -13.76
C VAL A 150 17.75 -21.91 -14.56
N GLN A 151 17.96 -23.13 -14.06
CA GLN A 151 17.41 -24.35 -14.67
C GLN A 151 15.88 -24.41 -14.56
N LYS A 152 15.32 -24.09 -13.39
CA LYS A 152 13.85 -24.00 -13.21
C LYS A 152 13.22 -22.91 -14.06
N LEU A 153 13.91 -21.78 -14.27
CA LEU A 153 13.47 -20.77 -15.22
C LEU A 153 13.47 -21.30 -16.66
N LEU A 154 14.47 -22.08 -17.04
CA LEU A 154 14.54 -22.67 -18.38
C LEU A 154 13.45 -23.72 -18.60
N GLU A 155 13.08 -24.49 -17.58
CA GLU A 155 11.93 -25.42 -17.63
C GLU A 155 10.60 -24.69 -17.78
N THR A 156 10.49 -23.46 -17.25
CA THR A 156 9.31 -22.60 -17.35
C THR A 156 9.39 -21.65 -18.55
N ALA A 157 10.47 -21.68 -19.33
CA ALA A 157 10.69 -20.79 -20.46
C ALA A 157 9.96 -21.30 -21.70
N GLU A 158 9.30 -20.39 -22.41
CA GLU A 158 8.79 -20.70 -23.75
C GLU A 158 9.93 -20.52 -24.76
N VAL A 159 10.27 -21.62 -25.41
CA VAL A 159 11.43 -21.70 -26.29
C VAL A 159 10.98 -21.56 -27.73
N SER A 160 11.32 -20.44 -28.37
CA SER A 160 10.97 -20.19 -29.78
C SER A 160 11.98 -20.86 -30.72
N LEU A 161 11.51 -21.82 -31.51
CA LEU A 161 12.32 -22.62 -32.44
C LEU A 161 12.50 -22.01 -33.84
N ASP A 162 11.90 -20.85 -34.14
CA ASP A 162 11.78 -20.39 -35.52
C ASP A 162 12.85 -19.36 -35.92
N GLU A 163 13.76 -19.80 -36.79
CA GLU A 163 14.84 -19.02 -37.39
C GLU A 163 14.31 -17.97 -38.41
N SER A 164 13.01 -17.98 -38.74
CA SER A 164 12.44 -17.19 -39.84
C SER A 164 11.61 -15.95 -39.46
N GLN A 165 11.33 -15.70 -38.17
CA GLN A 165 10.51 -14.54 -37.74
C GLN A 165 11.26 -13.43 -37.01
N VAL A 166 12.58 -13.35 -37.17
CA VAL A 166 13.38 -12.22 -36.66
C VAL A 166 13.22 -11.00 -37.59
N LEU A 167 12.01 -10.46 -37.71
CA LEU A 167 11.70 -9.05 -38.03
C LEU A 167 10.21 -8.85 -38.35
N THR A 168 9.29 -9.18 -37.44
CA THR A 168 7.98 -8.54 -37.53
C THR A 168 7.45 -8.18 -36.15
N SER A 169 7.06 -6.92 -36.06
CA SER A 169 6.26 -6.27 -35.02
C SER A 169 5.06 -7.08 -34.51
N GLU A 170 4.70 -8.19 -35.16
CA GLU A 170 3.60 -9.09 -34.79
C GLU A 170 3.86 -9.89 -33.51
N ILE A 171 5.07 -10.40 -33.26
CA ILE A 171 5.34 -11.18 -32.03
C ILE A 171 5.27 -10.27 -30.80
N ILE A 172 5.84 -9.06 -30.92
CA ILE A 172 5.74 -8.02 -29.88
C ILE A 172 4.28 -7.60 -29.69
N GLN A 173 3.49 -7.47 -30.76
CA GLN A 173 2.07 -7.11 -30.66
C GLN A 173 1.21 -8.23 -30.06
N ARG A 174 1.44 -9.50 -30.38
CA ARG A 174 0.74 -10.64 -29.75
C ARG A 174 1.04 -10.76 -28.27
N ALA A 175 2.30 -10.58 -27.87
CA ALA A 175 2.67 -10.54 -26.45
C ALA A 175 2.02 -9.35 -25.68
N LEU A 176 1.64 -8.29 -26.38
CA LEU A 176 0.92 -7.16 -25.80
C LEU A 176 -0.60 -7.40 -25.71
N THR A 177 -1.20 -8.21 -26.58
CA THR A 177 -2.65 -8.43 -26.68
C THR A 177 -3.18 -9.71 -26.03
N GLU A 178 -2.41 -10.80 -25.92
CA GLU A 178 -2.91 -12.09 -25.39
C GLU A 178 -2.98 -12.18 -23.85
N ASN A 179 -2.59 -11.13 -23.12
CA ASN A 179 -2.70 -11.06 -21.65
C ASN A 179 -3.40 -9.77 -21.20
N LEU A 180 -4.47 -9.42 -21.91
CA LEU A 180 -5.45 -8.40 -21.52
C LEU A 180 -6.67 -9.08 -20.87
#